data_AF-A0A8I0T799-F1
#
_entry.id   AF-A0A8I0T799-F1
#
_cell.length_a   1.000
_cell.length_b   1.000
_cell.length_c   1.000
_cell.angle_alpha   90.00
_cell.angle_beta   90.00
_cell.angle_gamma   90.00
#
_symmetry.space_group_name_H-M   'P 1'
#
loop_
_entity.id
_entity.type
_entity.pdbx_description
1 polymer ?
#
loop_
_entity_poly.entity_id
_entity_poly.type
_entity_poly.pdbx_seq_one_letter_code
_entity_poly.pdbx_strand_id
1 'polypeptide(L)'
;MKLGRTIAAITAFNLVSVSLAMTLLTSTIMQIMVIFSALLCSAFVQLQLLKNIASAEQHMDHLVSNFMHDNCVDLTYRFDEKSQKTPKPCLLMNDCFAVIEHIISEVYASSARLHPMADSLRDTYASMTQKATLQHTHGEYLATSIQSMLEISARLDTSLEQIYTSVENATIAVKKTRVDTDKSQDSLLILAENIKKTSEQIEILKTDSNEISSVLEVINGIAEQTNLLALNAAIEAARAGELGRGFAVVADEVRNLAARTSHSTREVSQVISKIQSGTDSVYALMQAALKETDNTVKLSEASTKEVDEIENAMLFINEMSHDIHQQVGEQKQASDAAQESIESVVLLNSDALSSTKIQAVSNQDLIALSQSIHEKLSIFKISDFTPELDLRKDTSRLTTVSDKHNKDTPEDDSGDIELF
;
A
#
# COMPACT_ATOMS: atom_id res chain seq x y z
N MET A 1 -161.99 -1.12 -32.50
CA MET A 1 -160.58 -1.06 -32.97
C MET A 1 -159.68 -0.01 -32.30
N LYS A 2 -160.12 0.82 -31.33
CA LYS A 2 -159.25 1.82 -30.65
C LYS A 2 -158.63 1.38 -29.31
N LEU A 3 -159.19 0.37 -28.63
CA LEU A 3 -158.73 -0.04 -27.28
C LEU A 3 -157.49 -0.97 -27.27
N GLY A 4 -157.24 -1.73 -28.34
CA GLY A 4 -156.10 -2.66 -28.41
C GLY A 4 -154.75 -1.98 -28.71
N ARG A 5 -154.75 -0.83 -29.39
CA ARG A 5 -153.50 -0.10 -29.74
C ARG A 5 -152.92 0.66 -28.55
N THR A 6 -153.74 1.11 -27.60
CA THR A 6 -153.28 1.80 -26.38
C THR A 6 -152.65 0.84 -25.38
N ILE A 7 -153.22 -0.36 -25.21
CA ILE A 7 -152.67 -1.39 -24.31
C ILE A 7 -151.29 -1.87 -24.82
N ALA A 8 -151.16 -2.13 -26.13
CA ALA A 8 -149.89 -2.55 -26.73
C ALA A 8 -148.77 -1.48 -26.61
N ALA A 9 -149.13 -0.19 -26.72
CA ALA A 9 -148.18 0.91 -26.56
C ALA A 9 -147.70 1.06 -25.11
N ILE A 10 -148.59 0.88 -24.13
CA ILE A 10 -148.23 0.92 -22.69
C ILE A 10 -147.36 -0.27 -22.31
N THR A 11 -147.64 -1.48 -22.82
CA THR A 11 -146.79 -2.65 -22.57
C THR A 11 -145.43 -2.54 -23.24
N ALA A 12 -145.35 -2.01 -24.46
CA ALA A 12 -144.07 -1.78 -25.14
C ALA A 12 -143.23 -0.69 -24.44
N PHE A 13 -143.86 0.39 -23.99
CA PHE A 13 -143.18 1.45 -23.23
C PHE A 13 -142.64 0.93 -21.89
N ASN A 14 -143.42 0.13 -21.16
CA ASN A 14 -142.97 -0.51 -19.92
C ASN A 14 -141.86 -1.54 -20.16
N LEU A 15 -141.89 -2.29 -21.26
CA LEU A 15 -140.83 -3.26 -21.57
C LEU A 15 -139.51 -2.55 -21.94
N VAL A 16 -139.58 -1.45 -22.71
CA VAL A 16 -138.41 -0.64 -23.06
C VAL A 16 -137.86 0.10 -21.85
N SER A 17 -138.71 0.64 -20.96
CA SER A 17 -138.25 1.33 -19.75
C SER A 17 -137.59 0.37 -18.76
N VAL A 18 -138.12 -0.85 -18.59
CA VAL A 18 -137.51 -1.91 -17.77
C VAL A 18 -136.20 -2.41 -18.38
N SER A 19 -136.15 -2.59 -19.71
CA SER A 19 -134.91 -2.96 -20.41
C SER A 19 -133.83 -1.88 -20.26
N LEU A 20 -134.19 -0.61 -20.41
CA LEU A 20 -133.27 0.52 -20.26
C LEU A 20 -132.76 0.62 -18.82
N ALA A 21 -133.65 0.49 -17.82
CA ALA A 21 -133.30 0.47 -16.41
C ALA A 21 -132.35 -0.70 -16.06
N MET A 22 -132.61 -1.90 -16.60
CA MET A 22 -131.73 -3.06 -16.42
C MET A 22 -130.35 -2.85 -17.04
N THR A 23 -130.27 -2.32 -18.27
CA THR A 23 -128.96 -2.03 -18.91
C THR A 23 -128.15 -0.98 -18.15
N LEU A 24 -128.79 0.09 -17.67
CA LEU A 24 -128.15 1.11 -16.84
C LEU A 24 -127.67 0.54 -15.50
N LEU A 25 -128.45 -0.34 -14.87
CA LEU A 25 -128.08 -1.01 -13.62
C LEU A 25 -126.90 -1.97 -13.82
N THR A 26 -126.88 -2.76 -14.90
CA THR A 26 -125.75 -3.65 -15.19
C THR A 26 -124.47 -2.89 -15.56
N SER A 27 -124.59 -1.76 -16.26
CA SER A 27 -123.44 -0.91 -16.63
C SER A 27 -122.81 -0.24 -15.42
N THR A 28 -123.60 0.26 -14.47
CA THR A 28 -123.08 0.88 -13.24
C THR A 28 -122.41 -0.16 -12.33
N ILE A 29 -122.98 -1.36 -12.21
CA ILE A 29 -122.35 -2.47 -11.47
C ILE A 29 -121.01 -2.86 -12.08
N MET A 30 -120.90 -2.94 -13.42
CA MET A 30 -119.65 -3.29 -14.09
C MET A 30 -118.56 -2.22 -13.91
N GLN A 31 -118.93 -0.93 -13.99
CA GLN A 31 -117.99 0.18 -13.71
C GLN A 31 -117.49 0.16 -12.26
N ILE A 32 -118.38 -0.11 -11.30
CA ILE A 32 -118.01 -0.24 -9.88
C ILE A 32 -117.04 -1.41 -9.67
N MET A 33 -117.26 -2.56 -10.32
CA MET A 33 -116.34 -3.70 -10.22
C MET A 33 -114.97 -3.42 -10.82
N VAL A 34 -114.90 -2.74 -11.96
CA VAL A 34 -113.61 -2.35 -12.58
C VAL A 34 -112.85 -1.41 -11.67
N ILE A 35 -113.50 -0.37 -11.14
CA ILE A 35 -112.89 0.59 -10.21
C ILE A 35 -112.43 -0.12 -8.94
N PHE A 36 -113.23 -1.03 -8.40
CA PHE A 36 -112.89 -1.80 -7.20
C PHE A 36 -111.69 -2.74 -7.43
N SER A 37 -111.63 -3.43 -8.58
CA SER A 37 -110.49 -4.28 -8.95
C SER A 37 -109.21 -3.47 -9.16
N ALA A 38 -109.30 -2.29 -9.76
CA ALA A 38 -108.17 -1.38 -9.95
C ALA A 38 -107.65 -0.83 -8.60
N LEU A 39 -108.56 -0.48 -7.68
CA LEU A 39 -108.20 -0.08 -6.32
C LEU A 39 -107.53 -1.21 -5.54
N LEU A 40 -108.04 -2.44 -5.65
CA LEU A 40 -107.43 -3.62 -5.03
C LEU A 40 -106.04 -3.92 -5.59
N CYS A 41 -105.87 -3.82 -6.91
CA CYS A 41 -104.57 -4.03 -7.55
C CYS A 41 -103.57 -2.94 -7.16
N SER A 42 -103.99 -1.67 -7.15
CA SER A 42 -103.18 -0.54 -6.68
C SER A 42 -102.79 -0.71 -5.21
N ALA A 43 -103.73 -1.09 -4.34
CA ALA A 43 -103.46 -1.36 -2.93
C ALA A 43 -102.50 -2.54 -2.75
N PHE A 44 -102.64 -3.60 -3.53
CA PHE A 44 -101.74 -4.75 -3.50
C PHE A 44 -100.31 -4.38 -3.93
N VAL A 45 -100.17 -3.59 -5.00
CA VAL A 45 -98.88 -3.08 -5.47
C VAL A 45 -98.26 -2.13 -4.45
N GLN A 46 -99.03 -1.23 -3.85
CA GLN A 46 -98.57 -0.35 -2.77
C GLN A 46 -98.12 -1.14 -1.54
N LEU A 47 -98.87 -2.18 -1.14
CA LEU A 47 -98.49 -3.05 -0.02
C LEU A 47 -97.23 -3.87 -0.31
N GLN A 48 -97.05 -4.35 -1.53
CA GLN A 48 -95.81 -5.02 -1.98
C GLN A 48 -94.61 -4.05 -1.97
N LEU A 49 -94.81 -2.83 -2.49
CA LEU A 49 -93.78 -1.79 -2.49
C LEU A 49 -93.40 -1.38 -1.06
N LEU A 50 -94.37 -1.14 -0.18
CA LEU A 50 -94.13 -0.80 1.22
C LEU A 50 -93.43 -1.93 1.97
N LYS A 51 -93.77 -3.20 1.70
CA LYS A 51 -93.06 -4.37 2.27
C LYS A 51 -91.63 -4.47 1.78
N ASN A 52 -91.38 -4.23 0.49
CA ASN A 52 -90.02 -4.25 -0.06
C ASN A 52 -89.18 -3.09 0.45
N ILE A 53 -89.76 -1.88 0.59
CA ILE A 53 -89.10 -0.71 1.15
C ILE A 53 -88.80 -0.92 2.63
N ALA A 54 -89.78 -1.39 3.43
CA ALA A 54 -89.58 -1.67 4.85
C ALA A 54 -88.55 -2.79 5.08
N SER A 55 -88.54 -3.81 4.21
CA SER A 55 -87.50 -4.85 4.24
C SER A 55 -86.13 -4.27 3.88
N ALA A 56 -86.03 -3.40 2.87
CA ALA A 56 -84.78 -2.74 2.51
C ALA A 56 -84.27 -1.82 3.65
N GLU A 57 -85.17 -1.06 4.28
CA GLU A 57 -84.90 -0.23 5.45
C GLU A 57 -84.34 -1.07 6.61
N GLN A 58 -84.96 -2.23 6.91
CA GLN A 58 -84.46 -3.14 7.94
C GLN A 58 -83.05 -3.69 7.65
N HIS A 59 -82.74 -4.06 6.39
CA HIS A 59 -81.39 -4.51 6.03
C HIS A 59 -80.37 -3.36 6.10
N MET A 60 -80.80 -2.13 5.82
CA MET A 60 -79.97 -0.93 5.87
C MET A 60 -79.70 -0.53 7.34
N ASP A 61 -80.70 -0.62 8.22
CA ASP A 61 -80.54 -0.42 9.65
C ASP A 61 -79.62 -1.48 10.26
N HIS A 62 -79.80 -2.75 9.90
CA HIS A 62 -78.89 -3.82 10.32
C HIS A 62 -77.47 -3.64 9.77
N LEU A 63 -77.32 -3.10 8.55
CA LEU A 63 -76.01 -2.75 8.02
C LEU A 63 -75.40 -1.62 8.85
N VAL A 64 -76.10 -0.51 9.04
CA VAL A 64 -75.56 0.64 9.79
C VAL A 64 -75.23 0.25 11.23
N SER A 65 -76.08 -0.53 11.91
CA SER A 65 -75.86 -0.92 13.30
C SER A 65 -74.69 -1.88 13.50
N ASN A 66 -74.43 -2.76 12.52
CA ASN A 66 -73.37 -3.76 12.60
C ASN A 66 -72.06 -3.28 11.95
N PHE A 67 -72.15 -2.45 10.92
CA PHE A 67 -71.01 -1.89 10.20
C PHE A 67 -70.39 -0.70 10.94
N MET A 68 -71.19 0.09 11.66
CA MET A 68 -70.73 1.23 12.46
C MET A 68 -71.11 1.01 13.93
N HIS A 69 -70.18 0.48 14.71
CA HIS A 69 -70.38 0.25 16.15
C HIS A 69 -69.31 1.01 16.94
N ASP A 70 -69.73 1.86 17.89
CA ASP A 70 -68.84 2.64 18.77
C ASP A 70 -67.69 3.36 18.05
N ASN A 71 -68.01 4.03 16.93
CA ASN A 71 -67.06 4.79 16.13
C ASN A 71 -65.98 3.95 15.41
N CYS A 72 -66.14 2.62 15.38
CA CYS A 72 -65.34 1.68 14.62
C CYS A 72 -66.13 1.14 13.42
N VAL A 73 -65.41 0.85 12.33
CA VAL A 73 -65.96 0.23 11.12
C VAL A 73 -65.73 -1.27 11.21
N ASP A 74 -66.79 -2.06 11.39
CA ASP A 74 -66.68 -3.52 11.42
C ASP A 74 -66.80 -4.10 10.01
N LEU A 75 -65.65 -4.37 9.41
CA LEU A 75 -65.57 -4.99 8.09
C LEU A 75 -65.68 -6.51 8.15
N THR A 76 -65.87 -7.13 9.32
CA THR A 76 -66.11 -8.58 9.42
C THR A 76 -67.57 -8.95 9.19
N TYR A 77 -68.47 -7.98 9.23
CA TYR A 77 -69.89 -8.20 8.99
C TYR A 77 -70.16 -8.69 7.56
N ARG A 78 -70.99 -9.72 7.42
CA ARG A 78 -71.47 -10.25 6.14
C ARG A 78 -72.96 -10.51 6.21
N PHE A 79 -73.68 -10.18 5.14
CA PHE A 79 -75.07 -10.58 4.97
C PHE A 79 -75.16 -12.09 4.74
N ASP A 80 -76.19 -12.73 5.29
CA ASP A 80 -76.42 -14.17 5.16
C ASP A 80 -76.72 -14.55 3.70
N GLU A 81 -75.79 -15.27 3.08
CA GLU A 81 -75.87 -15.79 1.72
C GLU A 81 -76.89 -16.94 1.57
N LYS A 82 -77.23 -17.63 2.67
CA LYS A 82 -78.15 -18.77 2.67
C LYS A 82 -79.61 -18.37 2.85
N SER A 83 -79.87 -17.14 3.28
CA SER A 83 -81.22 -16.63 3.45
C SER A 83 -81.86 -16.29 2.09
N GLN A 84 -82.95 -16.99 1.76
CA GLN A 84 -83.75 -16.75 0.55
C GLN A 84 -84.39 -15.34 0.51
N LYS A 85 -84.33 -14.60 1.62
CA LYS A 85 -84.88 -13.24 1.78
C LYS A 85 -83.84 -12.14 1.60
N THR A 86 -82.55 -12.46 1.44
CA THR A 86 -81.49 -11.46 1.27
C THR A 86 -81.52 -10.89 -0.16
N PRO A 87 -81.68 -9.57 -0.35
CA PRO A 87 -81.65 -8.97 -1.68
C PRO A 87 -80.28 -9.08 -2.36
N LYS A 88 -80.25 -9.24 -3.69
CA LYS A 88 -79.01 -9.28 -4.49
C LYS A 88 -78.02 -8.12 -4.21
N PRO A 89 -78.46 -6.86 -4.01
CA PRO A 89 -77.55 -5.77 -3.64
C PRO A 89 -76.80 -5.98 -2.33
N CYS A 90 -77.39 -6.69 -1.35
CA CYS A 90 -76.72 -7.03 -0.09
C CYS A 90 -75.60 -8.06 -0.30
N LEU A 91 -75.76 -8.98 -1.25
CA LEU A 91 -74.72 -9.95 -1.62
C LEU A 91 -73.54 -9.27 -2.34
N LEU A 92 -73.81 -8.33 -3.26
CA LEU A 92 -72.76 -7.50 -3.88
C LEU A 92 -72.01 -6.63 -2.86
N MET A 93 -72.66 -6.27 -1.75
CA MET A 93 -72.02 -5.57 -0.65
C MET A 93 -71.02 -6.46 0.08
N ASN A 94 -71.26 -7.77 0.20
CA ASN A 94 -70.29 -8.71 0.77
C ASN A 94 -68.99 -8.72 -0.06
N ASP A 95 -69.08 -8.73 -1.40
CA ASP A 95 -67.92 -8.65 -2.29
C ASP A 95 -67.16 -7.33 -2.09
N CYS A 96 -67.88 -6.21 -1.95
CA CYS A 96 -67.30 -4.90 -1.66
C CYS A 96 -66.55 -4.90 -0.31
N PHE A 97 -67.18 -5.43 0.74
CA PHE A 97 -66.54 -5.55 2.06
C PHE A 97 -65.31 -6.44 2.03
N ALA A 98 -65.32 -7.53 1.26
CA ALA A 98 -64.15 -8.38 1.08
C ALA A 98 -62.98 -7.63 0.40
N VAL A 99 -63.26 -6.80 -0.61
CA VAL A 99 -62.24 -5.96 -1.27
C VAL A 99 -61.68 -4.90 -0.33
N ILE A 100 -62.55 -4.20 0.43
CA ILE A 100 -62.12 -3.17 1.39
C ILE A 100 -61.29 -3.82 2.51
N GLU A 101 -61.75 -4.94 3.06
CA GLU A 101 -61.03 -5.70 4.08
C GLU A 101 -59.65 -6.11 3.56
N HIS A 102 -59.56 -6.66 2.35
CA HIS A 102 -58.29 -7.03 1.74
C HIS A 102 -57.33 -5.85 1.58
N ILE A 103 -57.79 -4.70 1.06
CA ILE A 103 -56.97 -3.50 0.91
C ILE A 103 -56.48 -3.01 2.29
N ILE A 104 -57.36 -2.97 3.29
CA ILE A 104 -56.98 -2.53 4.64
C ILE A 104 -55.98 -3.50 5.27
N SER A 105 -56.14 -4.81 5.09
CA SER A 105 -55.17 -5.81 5.52
C SER A 105 -53.81 -5.61 4.83
N GLU A 106 -53.76 -5.31 3.53
CA GLU A 106 -52.51 -5.04 2.80
C GLU A 106 -51.82 -3.74 3.27
N VAL A 107 -52.59 -2.68 3.54
CA VAL A 107 -52.05 -1.42 4.08
C VAL A 107 -51.56 -1.65 5.51
N TYR A 108 -52.27 -2.42 6.32
CA TYR A 108 -51.84 -2.80 7.66
C TYR A 108 -50.54 -3.60 7.63
N ALA A 109 -50.44 -4.62 6.77
CA ALA A 109 -49.22 -5.39 6.56
C ALA A 109 -48.05 -4.51 6.12
N SER A 110 -48.28 -3.60 5.19
CA SER A 110 -47.26 -2.69 4.68
C SER A 110 -46.80 -1.69 5.74
N SER A 111 -47.72 -1.15 6.54
CA SER A 111 -47.40 -0.30 7.68
C SER A 111 -46.63 -1.07 8.76
N ALA A 112 -47.05 -2.29 9.09
CA ALA A 112 -46.38 -3.13 10.09
C ALA A 112 -44.94 -3.46 9.70
N ARG A 113 -44.62 -3.52 8.39
CA ARG A 113 -43.25 -3.70 7.87
C ARG A 113 -42.39 -2.43 7.95
N LEU A 114 -42.97 -1.23 8.05
CA LEU A 114 -42.19 0.02 8.14
C LEU A 114 -41.35 0.10 9.42
N HIS A 115 -41.88 -0.39 10.54
CA HIS A 115 -41.18 -0.39 11.82
C HIS A 115 -39.89 -1.26 11.83
N PRO A 116 -39.93 -2.56 11.49
CA PRO A 116 -38.72 -3.38 11.40
C PRO A 116 -37.76 -2.91 10.31
N MET A 117 -38.25 -2.31 9.22
CA MET A 117 -37.41 -1.70 8.19
C MET A 117 -36.69 -0.45 8.71
N ALA A 118 -37.36 0.36 9.53
CA ALA A 118 -36.75 1.50 10.21
C ALA A 118 -35.67 1.04 11.21
N ASP A 119 -35.91 0.01 12.03
CA ASP A 119 -34.88 -0.52 12.92
C ASP A 119 -33.65 -1.03 12.15
N SER A 120 -33.84 -1.78 11.06
CA SER A 120 -32.74 -2.26 10.21
C SER A 120 -31.95 -1.10 9.56
N LEU A 121 -32.63 -0.04 9.13
CA LEU A 121 -31.98 1.18 8.64
C LEU A 121 -31.18 1.86 9.75
N ARG A 122 -31.70 1.91 10.98
CA ARG A 122 -31.00 2.52 12.12
C ARG A 122 -29.68 1.82 12.39
N ASP A 123 -29.70 0.49 12.43
CA ASP A 123 -28.51 -0.32 12.66
C ASP A 123 -27.48 -0.16 11.51
N THR A 124 -27.96 -0.09 10.27
CA THR A 124 -27.13 0.16 9.10
C THR A 124 -26.46 1.53 9.17
N TYR A 125 -27.19 2.58 9.53
CA TYR A 125 -26.65 3.94 9.69
C TYR A 125 -25.69 4.06 10.87
N ALA A 126 -25.96 3.37 11.99
CA ALA A 126 -25.03 3.31 13.11
C ALA A 126 -23.70 2.67 12.69
N SER A 127 -23.75 1.55 11.96
CA SER A 127 -22.55 0.90 11.42
C SER A 127 -21.83 1.79 10.41
N MET A 128 -22.56 2.49 9.54
CA MET A 128 -21.99 3.42 8.57
C MET A 128 -21.28 4.60 9.25
N THR A 129 -21.89 5.20 10.28
CA THR A 129 -21.27 6.26 11.08
C THR A 129 -19.96 5.79 11.70
N GLN A 130 -19.96 4.60 12.32
CA GLN A 130 -18.76 4.05 12.93
C GLN A 130 -17.63 3.84 11.91
N LYS A 131 -17.95 3.26 10.74
CA LYS A 131 -16.98 3.04 9.66
C LYS A 131 -16.43 4.35 9.10
N ALA A 132 -17.29 5.36 8.93
CA ALA A 132 -16.90 6.69 8.49
C ALA A 132 -15.93 7.34 9.48
N THR A 133 -16.23 7.30 10.80
CA THR A 133 -15.32 7.80 11.83
C THR A 133 -13.96 7.09 11.79
N LEU A 134 -13.92 5.76 11.66
CA LEU A 134 -12.67 5.01 11.53
C LEU A 134 -11.88 5.41 10.28
N GLN A 135 -12.55 5.53 9.14
CA GLN A 135 -11.92 6.00 7.90
C GLN A 135 -11.34 7.40 8.03
N HIS A 136 -11.95 8.28 8.84
CA HIS A 136 -11.48 9.65 9.03
C HIS A 136 -10.15 9.65 9.78
N THR A 137 -10.11 8.91 10.91
CA THR A 137 -8.88 8.71 11.68
C THR A 137 -7.79 8.04 10.84
N HIS A 138 -8.12 7.03 10.02
CA HIS A 138 -7.15 6.44 9.09
C HIS A 138 -6.64 7.44 8.05
N GLY A 139 -7.48 8.35 7.56
CA GLY A 139 -7.08 9.43 6.67
C GLY A 139 -6.06 10.38 7.30
N GLU A 140 -6.26 10.78 8.57
CA GLU A 140 -5.30 11.62 9.31
C GLU A 140 -3.94 10.93 9.51
N TYR A 141 -3.95 9.64 9.83
CA TYR A 141 -2.72 8.85 9.95
C TYR A 141 -1.98 8.77 8.62
N LEU A 142 -2.70 8.46 7.53
CA LEU A 142 -2.11 8.40 6.18
C LEU A 142 -1.52 9.75 5.75
N ALA A 143 -2.22 10.86 6.00
CA ALA A 143 -1.72 12.20 5.73
C ALA A 143 -0.39 12.48 6.48
N THR A 144 -0.32 12.11 7.75
CA THR A 144 0.89 12.26 8.57
C THR A 144 2.05 11.40 8.07
N SER A 145 1.76 10.15 7.67
CA SER A 145 2.77 9.25 7.10
C SER A 145 3.33 9.77 5.78
N ILE A 146 2.49 10.34 4.91
CA ILE A 146 2.96 10.96 3.66
C ILE A 146 3.77 12.21 3.92
N GLN A 147 3.37 13.05 4.87
CA GLN A 147 4.15 14.22 5.24
C GLN A 147 5.56 13.81 5.72
N SER A 148 5.64 12.74 6.51
CA SER A 148 6.93 12.15 6.91
C SER A 148 7.74 11.65 5.71
N MET A 149 7.07 11.04 4.72
CA MET A 149 7.71 10.54 3.50
C MET A 149 8.28 11.67 2.63
N LEU A 150 7.57 12.80 2.52
CA LEU A 150 8.06 14.00 1.84
C LEU A 150 9.27 14.60 2.55
N GLU A 151 9.27 14.63 3.88
CA GLU A 151 10.41 15.10 4.67
C GLU A 151 11.64 14.18 4.51
N ILE A 152 11.43 12.86 4.48
CA ILE A 152 12.51 11.90 4.21
C ILE A 152 13.08 12.12 2.81
N SER A 153 12.22 12.32 1.81
CA SER A 153 12.65 12.59 0.42
C SER A 153 13.52 13.85 0.34
N ALA A 154 13.11 14.94 1.00
CA ALA A 154 13.91 16.17 1.06
C ALA A 154 15.26 16.01 1.78
N ARG A 155 15.31 15.17 2.83
CA ARG A 155 16.57 14.82 3.48
C ARG A 155 17.48 13.98 2.58
N LEU A 156 16.91 13.05 1.82
CA LEU A 156 17.66 12.23 0.86
C LEU A 156 18.29 13.10 -0.24
N ASP A 157 17.59 14.11 -0.76
CA ASP A 157 18.17 15.08 -1.72
C ASP A 157 19.43 15.76 -1.14
N THR A 158 19.34 16.20 0.11
CA THR A 158 20.49 16.84 0.79
C THR A 158 21.63 15.86 1.02
N SER A 159 21.33 14.61 1.38
CA SER A 159 22.33 13.56 1.54
C SER A 159 23.00 13.19 0.21
N LEU A 160 22.25 13.18 -0.90
CA LEU A 160 22.81 12.93 -2.23
C LEU A 160 23.78 14.02 -2.66
N GLU A 161 23.47 15.30 -2.41
CA GLU A 161 24.38 16.41 -2.67
C GLU A 161 25.71 16.26 -1.88
N GLN A 162 25.63 15.80 -0.63
CA GLN A 162 26.81 15.50 0.18
C GLN A 162 27.61 14.32 -0.38
N ILE A 163 26.94 13.27 -0.88
CA ILE A 163 27.59 12.13 -1.52
C ILE A 163 28.30 12.60 -2.79
N TYR A 164 27.66 13.37 -3.67
CA TYR A 164 28.30 13.90 -4.88
C TYR A 164 29.56 14.71 -4.56
N THR A 165 29.47 15.62 -3.60
CA THR A 165 30.62 16.42 -3.17
C THR A 165 31.74 15.54 -2.61
N SER A 166 31.40 14.50 -1.85
CA SER A 166 32.38 13.58 -1.26
C SER A 166 33.06 12.71 -2.32
N VAL A 167 32.30 12.20 -3.29
CA VAL A 167 32.80 11.42 -4.43
C VAL A 167 33.70 12.27 -5.32
N GLU A 168 33.33 13.52 -5.60
CA GLU A 168 34.16 14.46 -6.36
C GLU A 168 35.50 14.72 -5.66
N ASN A 169 35.46 15.04 -4.37
CA ASN A 169 36.67 15.23 -3.57
C ASN A 169 37.55 13.99 -3.53
N ALA A 170 36.95 12.80 -3.38
CA ALA A 170 37.66 11.54 -3.39
C ALA A 170 38.29 11.25 -4.76
N THR A 171 37.57 11.53 -5.86
CA THR A 171 38.06 11.38 -7.24
C THR A 171 39.27 12.29 -7.50
N ILE A 172 39.22 13.54 -7.03
CA ILE A 172 40.37 14.47 -7.10
C ILE A 172 41.54 13.93 -6.29
N ALA A 173 41.30 13.42 -5.07
CA ALA A 173 42.35 12.86 -4.22
C ALA A 173 43.00 11.62 -4.86
N VAL A 174 42.21 10.69 -5.40
CA VAL A 174 42.67 9.49 -6.12
C VAL A 174 43.53 9.87 -7.32
N LYS A 175 43.07 10.82 -8.14
CA LYS A 175 43.83 11.32 -9.30
C LYS A 175 45.17 11.93 -8.88
N LYS A 176 45.19 12.67 -7.76
CA LYS A 176 46.43 13.23 -7.20
C LYS A 176 47.36 12.13 -6.71
N THR A 177 46.84 11.16 -5.97
CA THR A 177 47.61 10.00 -5.48
C THR A 177 48.24 9.24 -6.65
N ARG A 178 47.51 9.01 -7.75
CA ARG A 178 48.07 8.38 -8.96
C ARG A 178 49.28 9.14 -9.49
N VAL A 179 49.15 10.45 -9.66
CA VAL A 179 50.26 11.31 -10.13
C VAL A 179 51.46 11.28 -9.16
N ASP A 180 51.23 11.27 -7.85
CA ASP A 180 52.29 11.26 -6.87
C ASP A 180 52.98 9.87 -6.77
N THR A 181 52.24 8.79 -6.99
CA THR A 181 52.78 7.42 -7.12
C THR A 181 53.62 7.27 -8.39
N ASP A 182 53.15 7.76 -9.54
CA ASP A 182 53.90 7.73 -10.81
C ASP A 182 55.25 8.46 -10.66
N LYS A 183 55.24 9.65 -10.05
CA LYS A 183 56.48 10.41 -9.76
C LYS A 183 57.42 9.68 -8.81
N SER A 184 56.87 8.96 -7.84
CA SER A 184 57.64 8.17 -6.89
C SER A 184 58.31 6.99 -7.59
N GLN A 185 57.61 6.33 -8.51
CA GLN A 185 58.16 5.27 -9.35
C GLN A 185 59.30 5.78 -10.23
N ASP A 186 59.12 6.91 -10.92
CA ASP A 186 60.18 7.55 -11.72
C ASP A 186 61.42 7.88 -10.86
N SER A 187 61.19 8.42 -9.65
CA SER A 187 62.28 8.75 -8.72
C SER A 187 63.05 7.51 -8.24
N LEU A 188 62.36 6.38 -8.03
CA LEU A 188 62.97 5.10 -7.66
C LEU A 188 63.79 4.51 -8.81
N LEU A 189 63.34 4.64 -10.06
CA LEU A 189 64.10 4.21 -11.23
C LEU A 189 65.41 4.99 -11.36
N ILE A 190 65.36 6.32 -11.18
CA ILE A 190 66.56 7.17 -11.16
C ILE A 190 67.49 6.79 -10.00
N LEU A 191 66.94 6.50 -8.82
CA LEU A 191 67.73 6.06 -7.66
C LEU A 191 68.44 4.73 -7.94
N ALA A 192 67.74 3.75 -8.53
CA ALA A 192 68.33 2.48 -8.90
C ALA A 192 69.50 2.65 -9.90
N GLU A 193 69.34 3.53 -10.89
CA GLU A 193 70.40 3.86 -11.84
C GLU A 193 71.62 4.51 -11.14
N ASN A 194 71.39 5.43 -10.21
CA ASN A 194 72.45 6.09 -9.46
C ASN A 194 73.21 5.11 -8.55
N ILE A 195 72.50 4.19 -7.89
CA ILE A 195 73.15 3.14 -7.08
C ILE A 195 73.99 2.23 -7.98
N LYS A 196 73.48 1.85 -9.16
CA LYS A 196 74.23 1.03 -10.12
C LYS A 196 75.52 1.72 -10.59
N LYS A 197 75.44 2.99 -11.00
CA LYS A 197 76.62 3.79 -11.40
C LYS A 197 77.65 3.89 -10.26
N THR A 198 77.17 4.09 -9.03
CA THR A 198 78.07 4.17 -7.87
C THR A 198 78.72 2.82 -7.56
N SER A 199 77.99 1.72 -7.71
CA SER A 199 78.50 0.36 -7.56
C SER A 199 79.62 0.07 -8.56
N GLU A 200 79.47 0.50 -9.82
CA GLU A 200 80.51 0.39 -10.85
C GLU A 200 81.77 1.18 -10.47
N GLN A 201 81.64 2.39 -9.91
CA GLN A 201 82.80 3.18 -9.46
C GLN A 201 83.52 2.55 -8.26
N ILE A 202 82.79 1.94 -7.33
CA ILE A 202 83.38 1.24 -6.18
C ILE A 202 84.12 -0.03 -6.63
N GLU A 203 83.60 -0.73 -7.65
CA GLU A 203 84.28 -1.89 -8.23
C GLU A 203 85.60 -1.51 -8.92
N ILE A 204 85.63 -0.37 -9.62
CA ILE A 204 86.86 0.20 -10.17
C ILE A 204 87.85 0.52 -9.03
N LEU A 205 87.41 1.22 -7.97
CA LEU A 205 88.29 1.56 -6.84
C LEU A 205 88.85 0.33 -6.13
N LYS A 206 88.06 -0.75 -6.04
CA LYS A 206 88.51 -2.04 -5.51
C LYS A 206 89.60 -2.65 -6.40
N THR A 207 89.42 -2.57 -7.72
CA THR A 207 90.41 -3.04 -8.70
C THR A 207 91.72 -2.24 -8.60
N ASP A 208 91.64 -0.91 -8.58
CA ASP A 208 92.80 -0.03 -8.42
C ASP A 208 93.54 -0.31 -7.10
N SER A 209 92.80 -0.55 -6.01
CA SER A 209 93.40 -0.87 -4.72
C SER A 209 94.15 -2.21 -4.74
N ASN A 210 93.64 -3.21 -5.47
CA ASN A 210 94.32 -4.49 -5.66
C ASN A 210 95.61 -4.35 -6.47
N GLU A 211 95.61 -3.51 -7.52
CA GLU A 211 96.81 -3.20 -8.29
C GLU A 211 97.88 -2.52 -7.42
N ILE A 212 97.48 -1.54 -6.59
CA ILE A 212 98.40 -0.89 -5.65
C ILE A 212 98.98 -1.90 -4.66
N SER A 213 98.16 -2.80 -4.10
CA SER A 213 98.65 -3.88 -3.23
C SER A 213 99.72 -4.74 -3.91
N SER A 214 99.53 -5.10 -5.19
CA SER A 214 100.52 -5.87 -5.95
C SER A 214 101.83 -5.09 -6.15
N VAL A 215 101.75 -3.80 -6.47
CA VAL A 215 102.93 -2.92 -6.60
C VAL A 215 103.69 -2.80 -5.27
N LEU A 216 102.98 -2.65 -4.15
CA LEU A 216 103.59 -2.59 -2.82
C LEU A 216 104.30 -3.90 -2.46
N GLU A 217 103.76 -5.05 -2.85
CA GLU A 217 104.41 -6.35 -2.64
C GLU A 217 105.74 -6.44 -3.39
N VAL A 218 105.79 -5.97 -4.63
CA VAL A 218 107.03 -5.86 -5.43
C VAL A 218 108.03 -4.91 -4.78
N ILE A 219 107.61 -3.72 -4.33
CA ILE A 219 108.48 -2.74 -3.68
C ILE A 219 109.06 -3.30 -2.37
N ASN A 220 108.23 -3.97 -1.56
CA ASN A 220 108.70 -4.59 -0.33
C ASN A 220 109.71 -5.71 -0.62
N GLY A 221 109.47 -6.51 -1.67
CA GLY A 221 110.44 -7.50 -2.16
C GLY A 221 111.78 -6.88 -2.59
N ILE A 222 111.74 -5.75 -3.32
CA ILE A 222 112.95 -5.00 -3.71
C ILE A 222 113.67 -4.45 -2.47
N ALA A 223 112.95 -3.90 -1.50
CA ALA A 223 113.54 -3.39 -0.26
C ALA A 223 114.22 -4.50 0.55
N GLU A 224 113.59 -5.67 0.64
CA GLU A 224 114.16 -6.83 1.35
C GLU A 224 115.39 -7.40 0.64
N GLN A 225 115.37 -7.48 -0.71
CA GLN A 225 116.55 -7.82 -1.51
C GLN A 225 117.68 -6.80 -1.34
N THR A 226 117.35 -5.50 -1.34
CA THR A 226 118.33 -4.42 -1.16
C THR A 226 118.96 -4.49 0.23
N ASN A 227 118.16 -4.79 1.26
CA ASN A 227 118.64 -4.99 2.62
C ASN A 227 119.61 -6.18 2.73
N LEU A 228 119.31 -7.30 2.04
CA LEU A 228 120.21 -8.45 1.97
C LEU A 228 121.51 -8.15 1.20
N LEU A 229 121.42 -7.43 0.07
CA LEU A 229 122.59 -6.99 -0.70
C LEU A 229 123.49 -6.06 0.12
N ALA A 230 122.89 -5.10 0.82
CA ALA A 230 123.60 -4.17 1.70
C ALA A 230 124.28 -4.89 2.87
N LEU A 231 123.62 -5.90 3.46
CA LEU A 231 124.20 -6.74 4.49
C LEU A 231 125.44 -7.49 3.97
N ASN A 232 125.35 -8.12 2.80
CA ASN A 232 126.48 -8.81 2.18
C ASN A 232 127.64 -7.85 1.88
N ALA A 233 127.34 -6.63 1.42
CA ALA A 233 128.33 -5.59 1.18
C ALA A 233 129.00 -5.10 2.49
N ALA A 234 128.23 -4.95 3.58
CA ALA A 234 128.76 -4.58 4.89
C ALA A 234 129.70 -5.66 5.45
N ILE A 235 129.35 -6.93 5.27
CA ILE A 235 130.20 -8.08 5.65
C ILE A 235 131.52 -8.04 4.86
N GLU A 236 131.47 -7.84 3.55
CA GLU A 236 132.68 -7.83 2.72
C GLU A 236 133.54 -6.58 2.97
N ALA A 237 132.92 -5.43 3.26
CA ALA A 237 133.60 -4.21 3.68
C ALA A 237 134.32 -4.38 5.02
N ALA A 238 133.70 -5.06 5.99
CA ALA A 238 134.36 -5.43 7.26
C ALA A 238 135.53 -6.40 7.03
N ARG A 239 135.40 -7.31 6.06
CA ARG A 239 136.44 -8.27 5.68
C ARG A 239 137.68 -7.61 5.04
N ALA A 240 137.50 -6.49 4.34
CA ALA A 240 138.58 -5.70 3.74
C ALA A 240 139.34 -4.80 4.74
N GLY A 241 138.94 -4.75 6.02
CA GLY A 241 139.63 -3.99 7.07
C GLY A 241 139.64 -2.47 6.83
N GLU A 242 140.78 -1.81 7.05
CA GLU A 242 140.91 -0.34 6.90
C GLU A 242 140.59 0.16 5.47
N LEU A 243 140.85 -0.64 4.42
CA LEU A 243 140.54 -0.28 3.02
C LEU A 243 139.03 -0.28 2.73
N GLY A 244 138.24 -1.04 3.48
CA GLY A 244 136.78 -1.19 3.30
C GLY A 244 135.93 -0.20 4.08
N ARG A 245 136.54 0.66 4.92
CA ARG A 245 135.82 1.50 5.88
C ARG A 245 134.84 2.49 5.23
N GLY A 246 135.17 3.05 4.08
CA GLY A 246 134.26 3.91 3.31
C GLY A 246 133.07 3.13 2.71
N PHE A 247 133.31 1.91 2.24
CA PHE A 247 132.26 1.01 1.73
C PHE A 247 131.34 0.51 2.83
N ALA A 248 131.85 0.28 4.05
CA ALA A 248 131.05 -0.13 5.20
C ALA A 248 129.99 0.93 5.56
N VAL A 249 130.37 2.21 5.57
CA VAL A 249 129.43 3.32 5.85
C VAL A 249 128.34 3.40 4.78
N VAL A 250 128.69 3.25 3.50
CA VAL A 250 127.71 3.24 2.41
C VAL A 250 126.78 2.03 2.52
N ALA A 251 127.31 0.85 2.84
CA ALA A 251 126.51 -0.36 3.02
C ALA A 251 125.51 -0.24 4.18
N ASP A 252 125.91 0.34 5.32
CA ASP A 252 125.00 0.59 6.44
C ASP A 252 123.92 1.63 6.10
N GLU A 253 124.25 2.68 5.34
CA GLU A 253 123.28 3.69 4.90
C GLU A 253 122.26 3.08 3.93
N VAL A 254 122.71 2.25 2.97
CA VAL A 254 121.81 1.52 2.05
C VAL A 254 120.93 0.54 2.82
N ARG A 255 121.47 -0.14 3.84
CA ARG A 255 120.70 -1.04 4.70
C ARG A 255 119.60 -0.30 5.46
N ASN A 256 119.93 0.86 6.04
CA ASN A 256 118.96 1.71 6.73
C ASN A 256 117.88 2.23 5.78
N LEU A 257 118.26 2.67 4.58
CA LEU A 257 117.30 3.11 3.54
C LEU A 257 116.36 1.98 3.12
N ALA A 258 116.88 0.77 2.94
CA ALA A 258 116.09 -0.42 2.62
C ALA A 258 115.11 -0.78 3.75
N ALA A 259 115.55 -0.75 5.01
CA ALA A 259 114.69 -0.98 6.18
C ALA A 259 113.58 0.08 6.30
N ARG A 260 113.91 1.37 6.12
CA ARG A 260 112.93 2.47 6.08
C ARG A 260 111.93 2.29 4.95
N THR A 261 112.39 1.89 3.77
CA THR A 261 111.52 1.62 2.62
C THR A 261 110.54 0.50 2.96
N SER A 262 111.01 -0.66 3.42
CA SER A 262 110.13 -1.78 3.82
C SER A 262 109.12 -1.39 4.91
N HIS A 263 109.53 -0.57 5.88
CA HIS A 263 108.63 -0.07 6.92
C HIS A 263 107.51 0.80 6.32
N SER A 264 107.85 1.80 5.50
CA SER A 264 106.86 2.63 4.82
C SER A 264 105.95 1.83 3.89
N THR A 265 106.48 0.83 3.16
CA THR A 265 105.66 -0.04 2.31
C THR A 265 104.63 -0.83 3.11
N ARG A 266 104.98 -1.30 4.32
CA ARG A 266 104.02 -1.95 5.23
C ARG A 266 102.95 -0.99 5.74
N GLU A 267 103.31 0.24 6.09
CA GLU A 267 102.34 1.26 6.52
C GLU A 267 101.34 1.57 5.40
N VAL A 268 101.82 1.77 4.16
CA VAL A 268 100.94 2.00 3.01
C VAL A 268 100.07 0.78 2.72
N SER A 269 100.62 -0.44 2.81
CA SER A 269 99.86 -1.68 2.63
C SER A 269 98.70 -1.81 3.65
N GLN A 270 98.91 -1.40 4.90
CA GLN A 270 97.85 -1.36 5.90
C GLN A 270 96.74 -0.35 5.54
N VAL A 271 97.11 0.82 4.99
CA VAL A 271 96.12 1.81 4.53
C VAL A 271 95.32 1.26 3.34
N ILE A 272 95.97 0.62 2.37
CA ILE A 272 95.30 0.01 1.21
C ILE A 272 94.36 -1.12 1.65
N SER A 273 94.76 -1.95 2.61
CA SER A 273 93.89 -3.00 3.16
C SER A 273 92.63 -2.43 3.82
N LYS A 274 92.74 -1.29 4.51
CA LYS A 274 91.56 -0.57 5.04
C LYS A 274 90.65 -0.03 3.93
N ILE A 275 91.23 0.46 2.83
CA ILE A 275 90.46 0.92 1.65
C ILE A 275 89.72 -0.25 0.98
N GLN A 276 90.39 -1.40 0.79
CA GLN A 276 89.77 -2.62 0.27
C GLN A 276 88.61 -3.10 1.15
N SER A 277 88.82 -3.18 2.47
CA SER A 277 87.74 -3.56 3.39
C SER A 277 86.58 -2.56 3.38
N GLY A 278 86.88 -1.26 3.29
CA GLY A 278 85.86 -0.21 3.19
C GLY A 278 85.06 -0.31 1.89
N THR A 279 85.72 -0.51 0.75
CA THR A 279 85.06 -0.66 -0.55
C THR A 279 84.19 -1.92 -0.62
N ASP A 280 84.63 -3.05 -0.06
CA ASP A 280 83.81 -4.26 0.06
C ASP A 280 82.54 -4.02 0.88
N SER A 281 82.65 -3.29 1.98
CA SER A 281 81.51 -2.93 2.82
C SER A 281 80.52 -2.02 2.08
N VAL A 282 81.00 -0.99 1.38
CA VAL A 282 80.15 -0.10 0.57
C VAL A 282 79.46 -0.87 -0.55
N TYR A 283 80.17 -1.77 -1.24
CA TYR A 283 79.61 -2.59 -2.31
C TYR A 283 78.46 -3.48 -1.80
N ALA A 284 78.63 -4.12 -0.63
CA ALA A 284 77.56 -4.91 -0.01
C ALA A 284 76.32 -4.06 0.32
N LEU A 285 76.52 -2.84 0.83
CA LEU A 285 75.43 -1.89 1.10
C LEU A 285 74.72 -1.45 -0.20
N MET A 286 75.45 -1.23 -1.28
CA MET A 286 74.87 -0.88 -2.58
C MET A 286 73.98 -2.00 -3.14
N GLN A 287 74.41 -3.26 -3.04
CA GLN A 287 73.58 -4.40 -3.46
C GLN A 287 72.31 -4.54 -2.62
N ALA A 288 72.41 -4.32 -1.30
CA ALA A 288 71.24 -4.31 -0.43
C ALA A 288 70.26 -3.19 -0.82
N ALA A 289 70.77 -1.98 -1.07
CA ALA A 289 69.96 -0.83 -1.49
C ALA A 289 69.27 -1.05 -2.85
N LEU A 290 69.94 -1.70 -3.82
CA LEU A 290 69.32 -2.09 -5.09
C LEU A 290 68.15 -3.05 -4.89
N LYS A 291 68.33 -4.07 -4.04
CA LYS A 291 67.26 -5.04 -3.72
C LYS A 291 66.08 -4.37 -3.02
N GLU A 292 66.35 -3.44 -2.11
CA GLU A 292 65.31 -2.68 -1.41
C GLU A 292 64.53 -1.79 -2.40
N THR A 293 65.25 -1.11 -3.30
CA THR A 293 64.64 -0.28 -4.34
C THR A 293 63.74 -1.10 -5.28
N ASP A 294 64.18 -2.28 -5.72
CA ASP A 294 63.37 -3.21 -6.54
C ASP A 294 62.07 -3.64 -5.83
N ASN A 295 62.16 -3.94 -4.52
CA ASN A 295 60.99 -4.25 -3.72
C ASN A 295 60.04 -3.05 -3.60
N THR A 296 60.56 -1.84 -3.42
CA THR A 296 59.75 -0.62 -3.35
C THR A 296 59.04 -0.33 -4.68
N VAL A 297 59.69 -0.58 -5.83
CA VAL A 297 59.03 -0.46 -7.15
C VAL A 297 57.84 -1.41 -7.26
N LYS A 298 58.00 -2.68 -6.89
CA LYS A 298 56.90 -3.66 -6.88
C LYS A 298 55.74 -3.26 -5.96
N LEU A 299 56.05 -2.71 -4.79
CA LEU A 299 55.03 -2.18 -3.89
C LEU A 299 54.30 -0.97 -4.50
N SER A 300 55.01 -0.09 -5.19
CA SER A 300 54.43 1.06 -5.89
C SER A 300 53.48 0.63 -7.02
N GLU A 301 53.84 -0.41 -7.78
CA GLU A 301 52.99 -1.01 -8.82
C GLU A 301 51.71 -1.60 -8.21
N ALA A 302 51.82 -2.31 -7.09
CA ALA A 302 50.67 -2.85 -6.37
C ALA A 302 49.74 -1.72 -5.86
N SER A 303 50.30 -0.67 -5.27
CA SER A 303 49.54 0.52 -4.84
C SER A 303 48.83 1.20 -6.00
N THR A 304 49.44 1.25 -7.19
CA THR A 304 48.80 1.83 -8.39
C THR A 304 47.55 1.05 -8.77
N LYS A 305 47.61 -0.28 -8.71
CA LYS A 305 46.45 -1.14 -8.96
C LYS A 305 45.33 -0.92 -7.93
N GLU A 306 45.67 -0.78 -6.65
CA GLU A 306 44.67 -0.47 -5.62
C GLU A 306 44.01 0.91 -5.85
N VAL A 307 44.78 1.90 -6.31
CA VAL A 307 44.26 3.22 -6.68
C VAL A 307 43.27 3.12 -7.85
N ASP A 308 43.55 2.28 -8.86
CA ASP A 308 42.62 2.03 -9.98
C ASP A 308 41.31 1.38 -9.50
N GLU A 309 41.38 0.44 -8.54
CA GLU A 309 40.20 -0.18 -7.93
C GLU A 309 39.35 0.85 -7.18
N ILE A 310 39.99 1.79 -6.47
CA ILE A 310 39.30 2.89 -5.78
C ILE A 310 38.64 3.84 -6.80
N GLU A 311 39.32 4.18 -7.91
CA GLU A 311 38.75 5.03 -8.96
C GLU A 311 37.46 4.41 -9.55
N ASN A 312 37.49 3.11 -9.83
CA ASN A 312 36.31 2.38 -10.32
C ASN A 312 35.18 2.36 -9.28
N ALA A 313 35.50 2.18 -7.99
CA ALA A 313 34.50 2.23 -6.92
C ALA A 313 33.85 3.62 -6.82
N MET A 314 34.62 4.71 -7.01
CA MET A 314 34.08 6.07 -7.01
C MET A 314 33.13 6.32 -8.19
N LEU A 315 33.45 5.82 -9.38
CA LEU A 315 32.57 5.88 -10.55
C LEU A 315 31.24 5.15 -10.29
N PHE A 316 31.31 3.96 -9.70
CA PHE A 316 30.12 3.18 -9.33
C PHE A 316 29.26 3.89 -8.28
N ILE A 317 29.86 4.52 -7.26
CA ILE A 317 29.11 5.29 -6.26
C ILE A 317 28.42 6.50 -6.91
N ASN A 318 29.07 7.16 -7.89
CA ASN A 318 28.48 8.26 -8.63
C ASN A 318 27.21 7.82 -9.41
N GLU A 319 27.31 6.69 -10.13
CA GLU A 319 26.17 6.10 -10.85
C GLU A 319 25.04 5.71 -9.89
N MET A 320 25.35 5.03 -8.78
CA MET A 320 24.36 4.68 -7.76
C MET A 320 23.69 5.93 -7.17
N SER A 321 24.43 7.02 -6.96
CA SER A 321 23.88 8.27 -6.46
C SER A 321 22.92 8.92 -7.46
N HIS A 322 23.19 8.76 -8.76
CA HIS A 322 22.27 9.19 -9.81
C HIS A 322 20.96 8.40 -9.80
N ASP A 323 21.05 7.08 -9.67
CA ASP A 323 19.87 6.20 -9.60
C ASP A 323 19.01 6.50 -8.37
N ILE A 324 19.63 6.69 -7.20
CA ILE A 324 18.91 7.06 -5.98
C ILE A 324 18.23 8.42 -6.15
N HIS A 325 18.89 9.40 -6.79
CA HIS A 325 18.28 10.70 -7.08
C HIS A 325 17.02 10.56 -7.95
N GLN A 326 17.05 9.71 -8.97
CA GLN A 326 15.85 9.42 -9.78
C GLN A 326 14.75 8.80 -8.93
N GLN A 327 15.07 7.79 -8.11
CA GLN A 327 14.10 7.12 -7.25
C GLN A 327 13.46 8.07 -6.23
N VAL A 328 14.22 9.02 -5.68
CA VAL A 328 13.69 10.07 -4.77
C VAL A 328 12.71 10.97 -5.53
N GLY A 329 13.00 11.32 -6.78
CA GLY A 329 12.08 12.06 -7.65
C GLY A 329 10.75 11.32 -7.86
N GLU A 330 10.80 10.03 -8.17
CA GLU A 330 9.63 9.17 -8.33
C GLU A 330 8.84 9.02 -7.01
N GLN A 331 9.54 8.84 -5.89
CA GLN A 331 8.95 8.75 -4.56
C GLN A 331 8.21 10.03 -4.16
N LYS A 332 8.77 11.20 -4.50
CA LYS A 332 8.12 12.48 -4.27
C LYS A 332 6.82 12.61 -5.06
N GLN A 333 6.85 12.27 -6.35
CA GLN A 333 5.66 12.29 -7.20
C GLN A 333 4.56 11.34 -6.68
N ALA A 334 4.94 10.13 -6.23
CA ALA A 334 4.01 9.18 -5.64
C ALA A 334 3.42 9.70 -4.32
N SER A 335 4.23 10.37 -3.50
CA SER A 335 3.80 10.99 -2.24
C SER A 335 2.80 12.12 -2.47
N ASP A 336 3.07 13.01 -3.44
CA ASP A 336 2.17 14.10 -3.83
C ASP A 336 0.81 13.56 -4.32
N ALA A 337 0.83 12.53 -5.18
CA ALA A 337 -0.40 11.89 -5.67
C ALA A 337 -1.18 11.19 -4.55
N ALA A 338 -0.47 10.56 -3.61
CA ALA A 338 -1.11 9.93 -2.45
C ALA A 338 -1.74 10.99 -1.52
N GLN A 339 -1.09 12.15 -1.35
CA GLN A 339 -1.64 13.26 -0.57
C GLN A 339 -2.97 13.76 -1.17
N GLU A 340 -3.04 14.00 -2.48
CA GLU A 340 -4.27 14.37 -3.16
C GLU A 340 -5.37 13.31 -2.99
N SER A 341 -5.00 12.02 -3.09
CA SER A 341 -5.94 10.92 -2.86
C SER A 341 -6.50 10.91 -1.44
N ILE A 342 -5.71 11.25 -0.43
CA ILE A 342 -6.16 11.30 0.97
C ILE A 342 -7.05 12.50 1.23
N GLU A 343 -6.74 13.66 0.66
CA GLU A 343 -7.62 14.83 0.71
C GLU A 343 -9.00 14.50 0.13
N SER A 344 -9.03 13.76 -0.99
CA SER A 344 -10.28 13.25 -1.58
C SER A 344 -11.03 12.29 -0.65
N VAL A 345 -10.32 11.34 -0.01
CA VAL A 345 -10.93 10.39 0.95
C VAL A 345 -11.51 11.13 2.17
N VAL A 346 -10.80 12.11 2.71
CA VAL A 346 -11.27 12.92 3.84
C VAL A 346 -12.53 13.70 3.45
N LEU A 347 -12.57 14.30 2.26
CA LEU A 347 -13.74 15.00 1.75
C LEU A 347 -14.96 14.08 1.59
N LEU A 348 -14.78 12.93 0.90
CA LEU A 348 -15.85 11.94 0.70
C LEU A 348 -16.39 11.40 2.03
N ASN A 349 -15.52 11.23 3.01
CA ASN A 349 -15.91 10.77 4.34
C ASN A 349 -16.72 11.83 5.11
N SER A 350 -16.31 13.10 5.02
CA SER A 350 -17.10 14.22 5.56
C SER A 350 -18.52 14.24 4.98
N ASP A 351 -18.66 14.03 3.67
CA ASP A 351 -19.97 13.94 3.00
C ASP A 351 -20.77 12.71 3.46
N ALA A 352 -20.11 11.56 3.66
CA ALA A 352 -20.74 10.36 4.19
C ALA A 352 -21.26 10.55 5.63
N LEU A 353 -20.48 11.20 6.50
CA LEU A 353 -20.90 11.55 7.87
C LEU A 353 -22.10 12.49 7.86
N SER A 354 -22.09 13.51 7.00
CA SER A 354 -23.23 14.42 6.82
C SER A 354 -24.48 13.70 6.33
N SER A 355 -24.34 12.83 5.32
CA SER A 355 -25.44 12.04 4.75
C SER A 355 -26.06 11.09 5.79
N THR A 356 -25.22 10.46 6.62
CA THR A 356 -25.68 9.56 7.68
C THR A 356 -26.54 10.30 8.72
N LYS A 357 -26.18 11.56 9.04
CA LYS A 357 -26.95 12.40 9.95
C LYS A 357 -28.35 12.73 9.41
N ILE A 358 -28.46 13.04 8.11
CA ILE A 358 -29.75 13.30 7.46
C ILE A 358 -30.61 12.04 7.46
N GLN A 359 -30.01 10.91 7.12
CA GLN A 359 -30.69 9.63 7.04
C GLN A 359 -31.21 9.11 8.38
N ALA A 360 -30.52 9.41 9.48
CA ALA A 360 -31.00 9.15 10.83
C ALA A 360 -32.31 9.90 11.14
N VAL A 361 -32.48 11.13 10.62
CA VAL A 361 -33.73 11.91 10.77
C VAL A 361 -34.87 11.24 10.00
N SER A 362 -34.64 10.81 8.76
CA SER A 362 -35.66 10.11 7.96
C SER A 362 -36.16 8.81 8.61
N ASN A 363 -35.32 8.15 9.40
CA ASN A 363 -35.71 6.97 10.17
C ASN A 363 -36.83 7.30 11.19
N GLN A 364 -36.65 8.39 11.93
CA GLN A 364 -37.64 8.89 12.89
C GLN A 364 -38.99 9.18 12.20
N ASP A 365 -38.94 9.75 11.00
CA ASP A 365 -40.13 10.07 10.20
C ASP A 365 -40.86 8.79 9.75
N LEU A 366 -40.13 7.72 9.37
CA LEU A 366 -40.73 6.43 9.01
C LEU A 366 -41.45 5.77 10.19
N ILE A 367 -40.87 5.84 11.39
CA ILE A 367 -41.50 5.34 12.61
C ILE A 367 -42.77 6.14 12.91
N ALA A 368 -42.69 7.47 12.85
CA ALA A 368 -43.84 8.35 13.08
C ALA A 368 -44.97 8.11 12.06
N LEU A 369 -44.62 7.93 10.78
CA LEU A 369 -45.57 7.63 9.72
C LEU A 369 -46.23 6.25 9.92
N SER A 370 -45.43 5.23 10.27
CA SER A 370 -45.93 3.89 10.59
C SER A 370 -46.92 3.92 11.76
N GLN A 371 -46.62 4.66 12.82
CA GLN A 371 -47.52 4.84 13.96
C GLN A 371 -48.80 5.57 13.55
N SER A 372 -48.70 6.62 12.74
CA SER A 372 -49.85 7.38 12.27
C SER A 372 -50.78 6.56 11.36
N ILE A 373 -50.23 5.74 10.46
CA ILE A 373 -51.02 4.83 9.62
C ILE A 373 -51.70 3.78 10.50
N HIS A 374 -50.95 3.17 11.44
CA HIS A 374 -51.51 2.17 12.36
C HIS A 374 -52.68 2.74 13.18
N GLU A 375 -52.54 3.94 13.73
CA GLU A 375 -53.61 4.64 14.45
C GLU A 375 -54.85 4.86 13.58
N LYS A 376 -54.68 5.34 12.33
CA LYS A 376 -55.80 5.55 11.40
C LYS A 376 -56.48 4.24 10.99
N LEU A 377 -55.72 3.15 10.87
CA LEU A 377 -56.26 1.84 10.52
C LEU A 377 -56.94 1.14 11.69
N SER A 378 -56.60 1.48 12.93
CA SER A 378 -57.18 0.88 14.15
C SER A 378 -58.71 1.06 14.27
N ILE A 379 -59.27 2.02 13.52
CA ILE A 379 -60.71 2.28 13.42
C ILE A 379 -61.43 1.13 12.70
N PHE A 380 -60.73 0.37 11.85
CA PHE A 380 -61.30 -0.73 11.08
C PHE A 380 -61.05 -2.07 11.77
N LYS A 381 -62.13 -2.79 12.04
CA LYS A 381 -62.08 -4.17 12.53
C LYS A 381 -62.11 -5.14 11.36
N ILE A 382 -61.04 -5.90 11.21
CA ILE A 382 -60.83 -6.89 10.15
C ILE A 382 -60.73 -8.30 10.77
N SER A 383 -60.92 -9.35 9.96
CA SER A 383 -60.75 -10.73 10.42
C SER A 383 -59.28 -11.01 10.77
N ASP A 384 -59.03 -11.85 11.78
CA ASP A 384 -57.69 -12.15 12.35
C ASP A 384 -56.59 -12.25 11.27
N PHE A 385 -55.87 -11.16 11.07
CA PHE A 385 -54.76 -11.07 10.12
C PHE A 385 -53.46 -10.98 10.92
N THR A 386 -52.64 -12.03 10.86
CA THR A 386 -51.28 -12.02 11.39
C THR A 386 -50.33 -11.56 10.27
N PRO A 387 -49.78 -10.33 10.34
CA PRO A 387 -48.83 -9.87 9.34
C PRO A 387 -47.56 -10.75 9.36
N GLU A 388 -47.14 -11.22 8.20
CA GLU A 388 -45.85 -11.88 8.02
C GLU A 388 -44.74 -10.83 8.12
N LEU A 389 -44.07 -10.80 9.28
CA LEU A 389 -43.03 -9.83 9.64
C LEU A 389 -41.62 -10.33 9.31
N ASP A 390 -41.47 -11.46 8.59
CA ASP A 390 -40.17 -12.08 8.38
C ASP A 390 -39.32 -11.22 7.44
N LEU A 391 -38.39 -10.48 8.03
CA LEU A 391 -37.31 -9.83 7.30
C LEU A 391 -36.49 -10.93 6.62
N ARG A 392 -36.23 -10.80 5.31
CA ARG A 392 -35.26 -11.65 4.60
C ARG A 392 -34.01 -11.81 5.46
N LYS A 393 -33.79 -13.00 6.01
CA LYS A 393 -32.52 -13.36 6.66
C LYS A 393 -31.44 -13.23 5.60
N ASP A 394 -30.53 -12.28 5.80
CA ASP A 394 -29.32 -12.16 5.01
C ASP A 394 -28.46 -13.42 5.24
N THR A 395 -28.59 -14.39 4.33
CA THR A 395 -27.83 -15.64 4.35
C THR A 395 -26.38 -15.46 3.86
N SER A 396 -25.97 -14.24 3.51
CA SER A 396 -24.63 -13.96 2.95
C SER A 396 -23.49 -14.14 3.95
N ARG A 397 -23.78 -14.23 5.26
CA ARG A 397 -22.77 -14.45 6.32
C ARG A 397 -22.48 -15.91 6.66
N LEU A 398 -23.22 -16.88 6.13
CA LEU A 398 -23.09 -18.30 6.52
C LEU A 398 -22.22 -19.16 5.59
N THR A 399 -21.69 -18.62 4.48
CA THR A 399 -20.97 -19.41 3.47
C THR A 399 -19.45 -19.30 3.46
N THR A 400 -18.79 -18.63 4.41
CA THR A 400 -17.32 -18.46 4.37
C THR A 400 -16.51 -19.06 5.52
N VAL A 401 -17.11 -19.83 6.45
CA VAL A 401 -16.34 -20.36 7.61
C VAL A 401 -16.27 -21.89 7.70
N SER A 402 -16.98 -22.68 6.88
CA SER A 402 -17.03 -24.14 7.11
C SER A 402 -16.20 -25.04 6.18
N ASP A 403 -15.46 -24.53 5.19
CA ASP A 403 -14.82 -25.41 4.17
C ASP A 403 -13.29 -25.32 4.02
N LYS A 404 -12.57 -24.83 5.03
CA LYS A 404 -11.09 -24.95 5.06
C LYS A 404 -10.55 -25.34 6.43
N HIS A 405 -10.91 -26.54 6.89
CA HIS A 405 -10.11 -27.19 7.93
C HIS A 405 -10.26 -28.72 7.91
N ASN A 406 -9.93 -29.36 6.77
CA ASN A 406 -9.40 -30.71 6.82
C ASN A 406 -8.78 -31.11 5.47
N LYS A 407 -7.45 -30.98 5.35
CA LYS A 407 -6.56 -31.99 4.78
C LYS A 407 -5.14 -31.46 4.60
N ASP A 408 -4.22 -32.29 5.07
CA ASP A 408 -2.82 -32.44 4.65
C ASP A 408 -1.81 -31.39 5.14
N THR A 409 -1.28 -31.63 6.34
CA THR A 409 0.13 -31.35 6.65
C THR A 409 0.97 -32.59 6.34
N PRO A 410 2.15 -32.39 5.70
CA PRO A 410 3.37 -32.86 6.32
C PRO A 410 4.35 -31.71 6.57
N GLU A 411 5.21 -31.95 7.55
CA GLU A 411 6.38 -31.19 8.00
C GLU A 411 7.18 -30.57 6.85
N ASP A 412 7.59 -29.30 6.96
CA ASP A 412 8.97 -28.90 7.31
C ASP A 412 9.18 -27.38 7.16
N ASP A 413 10.07 -26.89 8.01
CA ASP A 413 10.99 -25.75 7.86
C ASP A 413 10.58 -24.27 8.07
N SER A 414 11.21 -23.72 9.12
CA SER A 414 11.76 -22.37 9.28
C SER A 414 10.83 -21.15 9.48
N GLY A 415 11.23 -20.35 10.48
CA GLY A 415 11.21 -18.89 10.35
C GLY A 415 10.41 -18.15 11.42
N ASP A 416 11.02 -17.97 12.58
CA ASP A 416 10.71 -16.85 13.48
C ASP A 416 10.67 -15.52 12.70
N ILE A 417 9.58 -14.77 12.83
CA ILE A 417 9.60 -13.32 12.66
C ILE A 417 8.73 -12.71 13.76
N GLU A 418 9.40 -12.22 14.81
CA GLU A 418 8.87 -11.26 15.76
C GLU A 418 8.50 -9.96 15.01
N LEU A 419 7.28 -9.49 15.20
CA LEU A 419 6.82 -8.18 14.74
C LEU A 419 6.92 -7.18 15.90
N PHE A 420 7.73 -6.15 15.66
CA PHE A 420 7.67 -4.86 16.35
C PHE A 420 6.32 -4.18 16.16
#